data_AF-A0A956FVX3-F1
#
_entry.id   AF-A0A956FVX3-F1
#
_cell.length_a   1.000
_cell.length_b   1.000
_cell.length_c   1.000
_cell.angle_alpha   90.00
_cell.angle_beta   90.00
_cell.angle_gamma   90.00
#
_symmetry.space_group_name_H-M   'P 1'
#
loop_
_entity.id
_entity.type
_entity.pdbx_description
1 polymer ?
#
loop_
_entity_poly.entity_id
_entity_poly.type
_entity_poly.pdbx_seq_one_letter_code
_entity_poly.pdbx_strand_id
1 'polypeptide(L)'
;MPTPNRPRPRTPGAALLLVPLLLVAACTAGNPQFVAETANFWDGLWHGIIAPITFVIGLFDSAVEIYERNNNGGWYDFGFLFGLMTFWGGGSHGARKRPKPMPTRDDKEWEEIGQKVERKIKRKIREWAEAEPDEEWNVVEDKAEEKLKRRIRAWAEEEDDDAIDLGGPTGGA
;
A
#
# COMPACT_ATOMS: atom_id res chain seq x y z
N MET A 1 -32.95 54.40 38.50
CA MET A 1 -32.20 54.02 37.28
C MET A 1 -32.61 52.63 36.85
N PRO A 2 -33.09 52.40 35.62
CA PRO A 2 -33.35 51.05 35.10
C PRO A 2 -32.11 50.50 34.39
N THR A 3 -31.72 49.26 34.68
CA THR A 3 -30.61 48.58 33.99
C THR A 3 -31.06 48.03 32.61
N PRO A 4 -30.21 48.06 31.57
CA PRO A 4 -30.57 47.56 30.25
C PRO A 4 -30.55 46.03 30.21
N ASN A 5 -31.61 45.44 29.65
CA ASN A 5 -31.77 44.00 29.46
C ASN A 5 -30.97 43.54 28.22
N ARG A 6 -29.98 42.66 28.39
CA ARG A 6 -29.21 42.10 27.26
C ARG A 6 -29.95 40.90 26.64
N PRO A 7 -30.15 40.85 25.31
CA PRO A 7 -30.75 39.67 24.68
C PRO A 7 -29.79 38.48 24.74
N ARG A 8 -30.31 37.31 25.14
CA ARG A 8 -29.57 36.04 25.15
C ARG A 8 -29.37 35.57 23.70
N PRO A 9 -28.18 35.11 23.30
CA PRO A 9 -27.96 34.59 21.96
C PRO A 9 -28.75 33.29 21.79
N ARG A 10 -29.62 33.26 20.77
CA ARG A 10 -30.27 32.02 20.33
C ARG A 10 -29.20 31.18 19.64
N THR A 11 -28.64 30.21 20.36
CA THR A 11 -27.67 29.25 19.83
C THR A 11 -28.34 28.39 18.73
N PRO A 12 -27.90 28.46 17.47
CA PRO A 12 -28.41 27.57 16.40
C PRO A 12 -27.91 26.11 16.54
N GLY A 13 -27.17 25.79 17.61
CA GLY A 13 -26.58 24.46 17.82
C GLY A 13 -27.60 23.34 18.05
N ALA A 14 -28.79 23.65 18.57
CA ALA A 14 -29.82 22.63 18.78
C ALA A 14 -30.36 22.06 17.45
N ALA A 15 -30.47 22.89 16.42
CA ALA A 15 -30.93 22.45 15.09
C ALA A 15 -29.85 21.64 14.34
N LEU A 16 -28.57 21.99 14.53
CA LEU A 16 -27.44 21.32 13.86
C LEU A 16 -27.19 19.90 14.41
N LEU A 17 -27.57 19.63 15.67
CA LEU A 17 -27.46 18.31 16.30
C LEU A 17 -28.71 17.43 16.13
N LEU A 18 -29.85 18.02 15.75
CA LEU A 18 -31.12 17.30 15.55
C LEU A 18 -31.13 16.46 14.26
N VAL A 19 -30.47 16.94 13.20
CA VAL A 19 -30.38 16.24 11.90
C VAL A 19 -29.61 14.92 11.99
N PRO A 20 -28.40 14.85 12.57
CA PRO A 20 -27.70 13.57 12.72
C PRO A 20 -28.43 12.62 13.68
N LEU A 21 -29.09 13.14 14.73
CA LEU A 21 -29.87 12.32 15.66
C LEU A 21 -31.11 11.68 14.99
N LEU A 22 -31.79 12.43 14.10
CA LEU A 22 -32.89 11.92 13.29
C LEU A 22 -32.43 10.87 12.26
N LEU A 23 -31.24 11.05 11.67
CA LEU A 23 -30.64 10.05 10.77
C LEU A 23 -30.29 8.74 11.50
N VAL A 24 -29.81 8.81 12.75
CA VAL A 24 -29.55 7.62 13.58
C VAL A 24 -30.85 6.94 14.01
N ALA A 25 -31.92 7.69 14.31
CA ALA A 25 -33.22 7.13 14.67
C ALA A 25 -33.99 6.49 13.48
N ALA A 26 -33.65 6.85 12.24
CA ALA A 26 -34.18 6.17 11.06
C ALA A 26 -33.61 4.74 10.88
N CYS A 27 -32.55 4.38 11.60
CA CYS A 27 -31.95 3.04 11.58
C CYS A 27 -32.52 2.13 12.69
N THR A 28 -33.85 2.06 12.79
CA THR A 28 -34.53 0.99 13.51
C THR A 28 -34.36 -0.32 12.71
N ALA A 29 -33.23 -0.99 12.93
CA ALA A 29 -32.96 -2.34 12.47
C ALA A 29 -33.96 -3.31 13.13
N GLY A 30 -34.92 -3.80 12.35
CA GLY A 30 -35.99 -4.67 12.85
C GLY A 30 -36.94 -5.17 11.76
N ASN A 31 -36.42 -5.50 10.57
CA ASN A 31 -37.20 -6.14 9.51
C ASN A 31 -36.73 -7.60 9.37
N PRO A 32 -37.60 -8.62 9.44
CA PRO A 32 -37.24 -10.05 9.45
C PRO A 32 -36.71 -10.60 8.10
N GLN A 33 -36.05 -9.77 7.31
CA GLN A 33 -35.57 -10.11 5.97
C GLN A 33 -34.06 -10.22 5.97
N PHE A 34 -33.51 -11.11 6.81
CA PHE A 34 -32.15 -11.62 6.62
C PHE A 34 -32.13 -12.59 5.44
N VAL A 35 -32.52 -12.10 4.26
CA VAL A 35 -31.89 -12.54 3.03
C VAL A 35 -30.53 -11.86 3.07
N ALA A 36 -29.44 -12.60 2.88
CA ALA A 36 -28.10 -12.03 2.85
C ALA A 36 -28.06 -10.96 1.75
N GLU A 37 -28.33 -9.70 2.12
CA GLU A 37 -28.31 -8.58 1.19
C GLU A 37 -26.90 -8.51 0.61
N THR A 38 -26.83 -8.49 -0.71
CA THR A 38 -25.56 -8.43 -1.41
C THR A 38 -24.94 -7.06 -1.16
N ALA A 39 -23.71 -7.06 -0.67
CA ALA A 39 -22.98 -5.84 -0.40
C ALA A 39 -22.90 -4.99 -1.67
N ASN A 40 -23.25 -3.72 -1.51
CA ASN A 40 -23.42 -2.79 -2.60
C ASN A 40 -22.35 -1.70 -2.56
N PHE A 41 -22.52 -0.66 -3.38
CA PHE A 41 -21.57 0.45 -3.46
C PHE A 41 -21.24 1.10 -2.10
N TRP A 42 -22.23 1.28 -1.23
CA TRP A 42 -22.05 1.96 0.06
C TRP A 42 -21.26 1.11 1.05
N ASP A 43 -21.50 -0.20 1.04
CA ASP A 43 -20.72 -1.17 1.82
C ASP A 43 -19.27 -1.20 1.33
N GLY A 44 -19.08 -1.22 0.00
CA GLY A 44 -17.76 -1.10 -0.61
C GLY A 44 -17.04 0.18 -0.19
N LEU A 45 -17.72 1.33 -0.26
CA LEU A 45 -17.16 2.62 0.17
C LEU A 45 -16.73 2.61 1.64
N TRP A 46 -17.59 2.08 2.52
CA TRP A 46 -17.27 1.97 3.94
C TRP A 46 -16.08 1.04 4.18
N HIS A 47 -16.07 -0.13 3.54
CA HIS A 47 -14.96 -1.09 3.61
C HIS A 47 -13.64 -0.50 3.08
N GLY A 48 -13.69 0.28 1.99
CA GLY A 48 -12.52 0.98 1.45
C GLY A 48 -11.96 2.05 2.40
N ILE A 49 -12.82 2.74 3.15
CA ILE A 49 -12.43 3.75 4.15
C ILE A 49 -11.73 3.09 5.35
N ILE A 50 -12.28 1.97 5.85
CA ILE A 50 -11.71 1.26 7.01
C ILE A 50 -10.57 0.29 6.62
N ALA A 51 -10.37 0.03 5.32
CA ALA A 51 -9.38 -0.91 4.80
C ALA A 51 -7.96 -0.73 5.39
N PRO A 52 -7.43 0.48 5.61
CA PRO A 52 -6.11 0.63 6.23
C PRO A 52 -6.07 0.09 7.67
N ILE A 53 -7.14 0.30 8.43
CA ILE A 53 -7.24 -0.16 9.83
C ILE A 53 -7.42 -1.68 9.86
N THR A 54 -8.32 -2.22 9.04
CA THR A 54 -8.56 -3.67 8.96
C THR A 54 -7.35 -4.41 8.41
N PHE A 55 -6.57 -3.81 7.50
CA PHE A 55 -5.29 -4.35 7.04
C PHE A 55 -4.28 -4.48 8.18
N VAL A 56 -4.12 -3.46 9.03
CA VAL A 56 -3.21 -3.53 10.18
C VAL A 56 -3.64 -4.61 11.16
N ILE A 57 -4.94 -4.75 11.42
CA ILE A 57 -5.47 -5.80 12.30
C ILE A 57 -5.27 -7.19 11.68
N GLY A 58 -5.50 -7.33 10.36
CA GLY A 58 -5.33 -8.58 9.62
C GLY A 58 -3.90 -9.13 9.63
N LEU A 59 -2.89 -8.29 9.87
CA LEU A 59 -1.51 -8.76 10.07
C LEU A 59 -1.32 -9.57 11.36
N PHE A 60 -2.19 -9.35 12.36
CA PHE A 60 -2.13 -10.03 13.66
C PHE A 60 -3.25 -11.06 13.84
N ASP A 61 -4.33 -10.97 13.06
CA ASP A 61 -5.47 -11.87 13.13
C ASP A 61 -5.92 -12.31 11.73
N SER A 62 -5.80 -13.61 11.46
CA SER A 62 -6.17 -14.21 10.17
C SER A 62 -7.69 -14.34 9.95
N ALA A 63 -8.51 -14.07 10.98
CA ALA A 63 -9.97 -14.17 10.90
C ALA A 63 -10.64 -12.92 10.29
N VAL A 64 -9.89 -11.84 10.06
CA VAL A 64 -10.43 -10.58 9.55
C VAL A 64 -10.29 -10.51 8.02
N GLU A 65 -11.39 -10.80 7.32
CA GLU A 65 -11.48 -10.59 5.87
C GLU A 65 -11.76 -9.11 5.58
N ILE A 66 -10.87 -8.44 4.84
CA ILE A 66 -10.99 -7.01 4.47
C ILE A 66 -12.12 -6.76 3.46
N TYR A 67 -12.52 -7.80 2.74
CA TYR A 67 -13.40 -7.73 1.58
C TYR A 67 -14.59 -8.66 1.79
N GLU A 68 -15.80 -8.16 1.53
CA GLU A 68 -17.03 -8.93 1.73
C GLU A 68 -17.21 -9.99 0.64
N ARG A 69 -17.52 -11.23 1.06
CA ARG A 69 -17.63 -12.38 0.16
C ARG A 69 -18.92 -12.37 -0.65
N ASN A 70 -19.99 -11.80 -0.08
CA ASN A 70 -21.29 -11.68 -0.73
C ASN A 70 -21.54 -10.24 -1.23
N ASN A 71 -20.98 -9.88 -2.38
CA ASN A 71 -21.11 -8.54 -2.96
C ASN A 71 -21.67 -8.54 -4.39
N ASN A 72 -22.06 -7.35 -4.88
CA ASN A 72 -22.61 -7.15 -6.22
C ASN A 72 -21.54 -6.94 -7.32
N GLY A 73 -20.27 -7.23 -7.02
CA GLY A 73 -19.12 -7.09 -7.91
C GLY A 73 -18.75 -5.65 -8.20
N GLY A 74 -18.88 -5.22 -9.46
CA GLY A 74 -18.30 -3.98 -9.95
C GLY A 74 -18.75 -2.69 -9.24
N TRP A 75 -19.98 -2.65 -8.70
CA TRP A 75 -20.45 -1.48 -7.95
C TRP A 75 -19.84 -1.41 -6.54
N TYR A 76 -19.73 -2.54 -5.86
CA TYR A 76 -19.00 -2.66 -4.60
C TYR A 76 -17.52 -2.31 -4.81
N ASP A 77 -16.87 -2.86 -5.85
CA ASP A 77 -15.46 -2.60 -6.15
C ASP A 77 -15.19 -1.12 -6.44
N PHE A 78 -16.10 -0.47 -7.17
CA PHE A 78 -16.01 0.97 -7.42
C PHE A 78 -16.08 1.78 -6.12
N GLY A 79 -16.98 1.42 -5.20
CA GLY A 79 -17.07 2.03 -3.87
C GLY A 79 -15.81 1.80 -3.05
N PHE A 80 -15.31 0.57 -3.03
CA PHE A 80 -14.10 0.17 -2.30
C PHE A 80 -12.86 0.94 -2.77
N LEU A 81 -12.65 1.01 -4.08
CA LEU A 81 -11.55 1.79 -4.66
C LEU A 81 -11.70 3.28 -4.37
N PHE A 82 -12.91 3.84 -4.46
CA PHE A 82 -13.15 5.23 -4.11
C PHE A 82 -12.83 5.51 -2.63
N GLY A 83 -13.27 4.64 -1.73
CA GLY A 83 -12.96 4.70 -0.29
C GLY A 83 -11.45 4.66 -0.02
N LEU A 84 -10.73 3.71 -0.63
CA LEU A 84 -9.27 3.64 -0.54
C LEU A 84 -8.58 4.91 -1.06
N MET A 85 -9.06 5.48 -2.16
CA MET A 85 -8.52 6.73 -2.72
C MET A 85 -8.72 7.93 -1.79
N THR A 86 -9.70 7.93 -0.89
CA THR A 86 -9.84 9.03 0.08
C THR A 86 -8.74 9.04 1.14
N PHE A 87 -8.27 7.86 1.56
CA PHE A 87 -7.20 7.72 2.55
C PHE A 87 -5.80 7.66 1.93
N TRP A 88 -5.66 7.02 0.76
CA TRP A 88 -4.37 6.80 0.09
C TRP A 88 -4.19 7.64 -1.19
N GLY A 89 -5.27 8.09 -1.81
CA GLY A 89 -5.30 8.80 -3.11
C GLY A 89 -5.35 10.33 -3.02
N GLY A 90 -5.04 10.91 -1.87
CA GLY A 90 -4.95 12.37 -1.70
C GLY A 90 -3.61 12.92 -2.15
N GLY A 91 -3.46 13.22 -3.45
CA GLY A 91 -2.21 13.81 -3.93
C GLY A 91 -2.13 14.20 -5.39
N SER A 92 -3.23 14.62 -6.04
CA SER A 92 -3.08 15.44 -7.25
C SER A 92 -2.51 16.79 -6.84
N HIS A 93 -1.19 16.82 -6.61
CA HIS A 93 -0.42 18.04 -6.62
C HIS A 93 -0.53 18.59 -8.04
N GLY A 94 -1.58 19.38 -8.28
CA GLY A 94 -1.71 20.17 -9.49
C GLY A 94 -0.36 20.82 -9.72
N ALA A 95 0.27 20.50 -10.84
CA ALA A 95 1.62 20.89 -11.18
C ALA A 95 1.70 22.40 -11.42
N ARG A 96 1.49 23.20 -10.37
CA ARG A 96 2.11 24.51 -10.30
C ARG A 96 3.58 24.20 -10.15
N LYS A 97 4.35 24.49 -11.19
CA LYS A 97 5.82 24.51 -11.12
C LYS A 97 6.21 25.43 -9.96
N ARG A 98 6.33 24.88 -8.75
CA ARG A 98 7.01 25.56 -7.66
C ARG A 98 8.45 25.74 -8.17
N PRO A 99 9.02 26.96 -8.15
CA PRO A 99 10.45 27.09 -8.39
C PRO A 99 11.14 26.11 -7.44
N LYS A 100 12.08 25.29 -7.95
CA LYS A 100 12.80 24.32 -7.12
C LYS A 100 13.31 25.08 -5.89
N PRO A 101 12.85 24.75 -4.67
CA PRO A 101 13.39 25.38 -3.49
C PRO A 101 14.90 25.17 -3.49
N MET A 102 15.65 26.16 -3.03
CA MET A 102 17.11 26.08 -2.97
C MET A 102 17.48 24.80 -2.19
N PRO A 103 18.36 23.92 -2.73
CA PRO A 103 18.69 22.65 -2.08
C PRO A 103 19.14 22.90 -0.64
N THR A 104 18.52 22.20 0.29
CA THR A 104 18.89 22.25 1.70
C THR A 104 20.28 21.64 1.91
N ARG A 105 20.88 21.85 3.08
CA ARG A 105 22.16 21.22 3.40
C ARG A 105 22.07 19.70 3.32
N ASP A 106 20.96 19.15 3.78
CA ASP A 106 20.70 17.71 3.76
C ASP A 106 20.60 17.18 2.32
N ASP A 107 19.97 17.92 1.40
CA ASP A 107 19.91 17.54 -0.02
C ASP A 107 21.31 17.42 -0.64
N LYS A 108 22.22 18.33 -0.28
CA LYS A 108 23.63 18.29 -0.75
C LYS A 108 24.38 17.10 -0.16
N GLU A 109 24.18 16.80 1.12
CA GLU A 109 24.76 15.61 1.77
C GLU A 109 24.27 14.32 1.10
N TRP A 110 22.97 14.23 0.77
CA TRP A 110 22.41 13.10 0.04
C TRP A 110 22.93 12.97 -1.39
N GLU A 111 23.12 14.08 -2.11
CA GLU A 111 23.74 14.07 -3.44
C GLU A 111 25.20 13.57 -3.37
N GLU A 112 25.97 14.02 -2.36
CA GLU A 112 27.34 13.55 -2.13
C GLU A 112 27.39 12.06 -1.79
N ILE A 113 26.49 11.60 -0.91
CA ILE A 113 26.34 10.18 -0.55
C ILE A 113 25.95 9.37 -1.79
N GLY A 114 24.97 9.83 -2.56
CA GLY A 114 24.49 9.20 -3.78
C GLY A 114 25.61 9.01 -4.80
N GLN A 115 26.39 10.06 -5.07
CA GLN A 115 27.55 9.97 -5.97
C GLN A 115 28.61 8.99 -5.47
N LYS A 116 28.85 8.92 -4.15
CA LYS A 116 29.80 7.96 -3.56
C LYS A 116 29.30 6.52 -3.70
N VAL A 117 28.01 6.29 -3.48
CA VAL A 117 27.35 5.00 -3.64
C VAL A 117 27.36 4.56 -5.09
N GLU A 118 26.96 5.43 -6.03
CA GLU A 118 26.93 5.14 -7.46
C GLU A 118 28.33 4.75 -7.97
N ARG A 119 29.37 5.52 -7.62
CA ARG A 119 30.76 5.19 -7.97
C ARG A 119 31.17 3.82 -7.44
N LYS A 120 30.78 3.49 -6.20
CA LYS A 120 31.14 2.21 -5.56
C LYS A 120 30.39 1.03 -6.19
N ILE A 121 29.11 1.22 -6.52
CA ILE A 121 28.27 0.23 -7.20
C ILE A 121 28.81 -0.04 -8.60
N LYS A 122 29.02 1.00 -9.42
CA LYS A 122 29.54 0.85 -10.78
C LYS A 122 30.87 0.09 -10.81
N ARG A 123 31.78 0.41 -9.88
CA ARG A 123 33.06 -0.30 -9.77
C ARG A 123 32.88 -1.77 -9.42
N LYS A 124 32.06 -2.08 -8.41
CA LYS A 124 31.82 -3.47 -7.99
C LYS A 124 31.12 -4.30 -9.06
N ILE A 125 30.17 -3.71 -9.79
CA ILE A 125 29.49 -4.40 -10.88
C ILE A 125 30.47 -4.67 -12.02
N ARG A 126 31.31 -3.70 -12.40
CA ARG A 126 32.32 -3.91 -13.45
C ARG A 126 33.31 -5.02 -13.08
N GLU A 127 33.80 -5.00 -11.85
CA GLU A 127 34.67 -6.05 -11.31
C GLU A 127 33.97 -7.41 -11.30
N TRP A 128 32.72 -7.47 -10.84
CA TRP A 128 31.94 -8.71 -10.80
C TRP A 128 31.58 -9.25 -12.19
N ALA A 129 31.32 -8.36 -13.15
CA ALA A 129 31.04 -8.69 -14.55
C ALA A 129 32.32 -9.01 -15.35
N GLU A 130 33.51 -8.90 -14.75
CA GLU A 130 34.81 -9.14 -15.41
C GLU A 130 34.97 -8.33 -16.71
N ALA A 131 34.46 -7.09 -16.72
CA ALA A 131 34.47 -6.25 -17.93
C ALA A 131 35.76 -5.41 -18.04
N GLU A 132 36.24 -5.20 -19.27
CA GLU A 132 37.47 -4.46 -19.53
C GLU A 132 37.35 -2.96 -19.15
N PRO A 133 38.47 -2.26 -18.86
CA PRO A 133 38.47 -0.87 -18.37
C PRO A 133 37.85 0.17 -19.31
N ASP A 134 37.74 -0.13 -20.60
CA ASP A 134 37.18 0.73 -21.65
C ASP A 134 35.82 0.25 -22.18
N GLU A 135 35.28 -0.86 -21.67
CA GLU A 135 33.97 -1.36 -22.08
C GLU A 135 32.83 -0.40 -21.70
N GLU A 136 31.88 -0.24 -22.62
CA GLU A 136 30.68 0.57 -22.38
C GLU A 136 29.76 -0.08 -21.32
N TRP A 137 29.13 0.75 -20.50
CA TRP A 137 28.30 0.29 -19.39
C TRP A 137 27.16 -0.67 -19.79
N ASN A 138 26.57 -0.47 -20.97
CA ASN A 138 25.53 -1.37 -21.49
C ASN A 138 26.05 -2.81 -21.66
N VAL A 139 27.30 -2.97 -22.12
CA VAL A 139 27.93 -4.28 -22.26
C VAL A 139 28.25 -4.88 -20.88
N VAL A 140 28.65 -4.04 -19.92
CA VAL A 140 28.86 -4.47 -18.53
C VAL A 140 27.56 -4.99 -17.91
N GLU A 141 26.44 -4.33 -18.19
CA GLU A 141 25.10 -4.72 -17.75
C GLU A 141 24.70 -6.07 -18.35
N ASP A 142 24.84 -6.25 -19.67
CA ASP A 142 24.56 -7.52 -20.33
C ASP A 142 25.39 -8.68 -19.73
N LYS A 143 26.70 -8.46 -19.52
CA LYS A 143 27.58 -9.45 -18.89
C LYS A 143 27.16 -9.77 -17.46
N ALA A 144 26.74 -8.76 -16.70
CA ALA A 144 26.24 -8.92 -15.34
C ALA A 144 24.93 -9.73 -15.31
N GLU A 145 23.98 -9.43 -16.20
CA GLU A 145 22.72 -10.16 -16.32
C GLU A 145 22.96 -11.63 -16.68
N GLU A 146 23.82 -11.91 -17.66
CA GLU A 146 24.15 -13.27 -18.07
C GLU A 146 24.88 -14.05 -16.97
N LYS A 147 25.72 -13.39 -16.15
CA LYS A 147 26.34 -14.01 -14.98
C LYS A 147 25.32 -14.31 -13.88
N LEU A 148 24.33 -13.43 -13.69
CA LEU A 148 23.23 -13.62 -12.74
C LEU A 148 22.34 -14.80 -13.15
N LYS A 149 21.87 -14.83 -14.42
CA LYS A 149 21.04 -15.91 -14.95
C LYS A 149 21.71 -17.27 -14.81
N ARG A 150 23.00 -17.35 -15.14
CA ARG A 150 23.78 -18.59 -14.96
C ARG A 150 23.84 -19.04 -13.51
N ARG A 151 24.04 -18.11 -12.57
CA ARG A 151 24.09 -18.46 -11.15
C ARG A 151 22.72 -18.90 -10.63
N ILE A 152 21.64 -18.21 -11.00
CA ILE A 152 20.27 -18.59 -10.62
C ILE A 152 19.91 -19.96 -11.20
N ARG A 153 20.27 -20.23 -12.45
CA ARG A 153 20.04 -21.53 -13.09
C ARG A 153 20.78 -22.66 -12.37
N ALA A 154 22.07 -22.45 -12.06
CA ALA A 154 22.85 -23.43 -11.30
C ALA A 154 22.23 -23.69 -9.91
N TRP A 155 21.77 -22.64 -9.24
CA TRP A 155 21.07 -22.77 -7.94
C TRP A 155 19.75 -23.54 -8.06
N ALA A 156 18.99 -23.31 -9.13
CA ALA A 156 17.73 -24.02 -9.36
C ALA A 156 17.94 -25.51 -9.70
N GLU A 157 19.08 -25.88 -10.31
CA GLU A 157 19.41 -27.26 -10.65
C GLU A 157 20.05 -28.03 -9.46
N GLU A 158 20.73 -27.35 -8.52
CA GLU A 158 21.29 -27.96 -7.28
C GLU A 158 20.22 -28.37 -6.25
N GLU A 159 19.11 -27.62 -6.13
CA GLU A 159 18.05 -27.92 -5.14
C GLU A 159 17.27 -29.22 -5.44
N ASP A 160 17.26 -29.69 -6.69
CA ASP A 160 16.56 -30.91 -7.11
C ASP A 160 17.38 -32.20 -6.87
N ASP A 161 18.71 -32.13 -6.86
CA ASP A 161 19.60 -33.29 -6.68
C ASP A 161 19.80 -33.66 -5.20
N ASP A 162 19.80 -32.67 -4.29
CA ASP A 162 19.90 -32.89 -2.84
C ASP A 162 18.64 -33.56 -2.23
N ALA A 163 17.51 -33.51 -2.93
CA ALA A 163 16.28 -34.19 -2.55
C ALA A 163 16.27 -35.70 -2.87
N ILE A 164 17.22 -36.20 -3.69
CA ILE A 164 17.29 -37.59 -4.14
C ILE A 164 18.28 -38.44 -3.31
N ASP A 165 19.25 -37.83 -2.60
CA ASP A 165 20.27 -38.56 -1.82
C ASP A 165 19.89 -38.90 -0.36
N LEU A 166 18.66 -38.60 0.09
CA LEU A 166 18.10 -39.13 1.35
C LEU A 166 17.35 -40.46 1.19
N GLY A 167 17.62 -41.18 0.09
CA GLY A 167 17.03 -42.48 -0.26
C GLY A 167 18.05 -43.58 -0.54
N GLY A 168 19.18 -43.62 0.17
CA GLY A 168 20.15 -44.73 0.09
C GLY A 168 19.56 -46.07 0.60
N PRO A 169 19.98 -47.22 0.05
CA PRO A 169 19.26 -48.49 0.16
C PRO A 169 19.34 -49.07 1.57
N THR A 170 18.19 -49.31 2.19
CA THR A 170 18.12 -50.24 3.33
C THR A 170 18.42 -51.64 2.80
N GLY A 171 19.66 -52.06 3.00
CA GLY A 171 20.18 -53.39 2.70
C GLY A 171 19.36 -54.49 3.36
N GLY A 172 19.31 -55.63 2.66
CA GLY A 172 18.59 -56.81 3.08
C GLY A 172 19.13 -57.47 4.35
N ALA A 173 18.20 -58.14 5.02
CA ALA A 173 18.35 -59.38 5.77
C ALA A 173 16.97 -60.04 5.84
#